data_AF-A0A5C5WN02-F1
#
_entry.id   AF-A0A5C5WN02-F1
#
_cell.length_a   1.000
_cell.length_b   1.000
_cell.length_c   1.000
_cell.angle_alpha   90.00
_cell.angle_beta   90.00
_cell.angle_gamma   90.00
#
_symmetry.space_group_name_H-M   'P 1'
#
loop_
_entity.id
_entity.type
_entity.pdbx_description
1 polymer ?
#
loop_
_entity_poly.entity_id
_entity_poly.type
_entity_poly.pdbx_seq_one_letter_code
_entity_poly.pdbx_strand_id
1 'polypeptide(L)'
;MMRSVLSVAVLAMLVVFTPTLEAQPPGGGPGRGGGGRGGAGRGGNEDINLLTLAGIEQVQEEIGLEGDTLAAVRDLQDKVRDESREMMADFGNFREMSREEREAAMEKAREARESVTKDADAELAKLLSDEQNSRLQQIALQVKGPRALQEKEVAAKLGLSEDQTGKIDSIVSSMEDSTQELMEAARSGGRDGFAEVRTKIEALTKETDEKLEAVLTDAQKETFAAMKGDAFELDRRAMFRGRGGNRGEGRGQGRPQRGGDGQGQGQGRNRQRPPIEN
;
A
#
# COMPACT_ATOMS: atom_id res chain seq x y z
N MET A 1 -73.24 -5.92 -29.53
CA MET A 1 -74.24 -6.80 -28.86
C MET A 1 -73.55 -8.16 -28.73
N MET A 2 -73.32 -8.84 -27.59
CA MET A 2 -73.82 -8.89 -26.21
C MET A 2 -72.60 -9.27 -25.31
N ARG A 3 -72.28 -8.54 -24.23
CA ARG A 3 -72.66 -8.71 -22.79
C ARG A 3 -72.16 -9.99 -22.08
N SER A 4 -71.16 -9.80 -21.19
CA SER A 4 -71.07 -10.16 -19.75
C SER A 4 -71.52 -11.57 -19.26
N VAL A 5 -70.84 -12.26 -18.33
CA VAL A 5 -71.11 -12.24 -16.86
C VAL A 5 -70.29 -13.29 -16.04
N LEU A 6 -69.83 -12.87 -14.82
CA LEU A 6 -69.54 -13.53 -13.50
C LEU A 6 -68.69 -14.82 -13.38
N SER A 7 -67.61 -14.90 -12.58
CA SER A 7 -67.38 -14.80 -11.10
C SER A 7 -67.75 -16.05 -10.28
N VAL A 8 -66.75 -16.74 -9.66
CA VAL A 8 -66.81 -17.30 -8.28
C VAL A 8 -65.38 -17.47 -7.74
N ALA A 9 -65.14 -16.92 -6.55
CA ALA A 9 -63.95 -17.08 -5.72
C ALA A 9 -64.08 -18.33 -4.82
N VAL A 10 -62.98 -19.07 -4.58
CA VAL A 10 -62.83 -19.91 -3.39
C VAL A 10 -61.44 -19.71 -2.81
N LEU A 11 -61.46 -19.19 -1.58
CA LEU A 11 -60.36 -18.98 -0.66
C LEU A 11 -60.06 -20.33 0.03
N ALA A 12 -58.83 -20.84 -0.10
CA ALA A 12 -58.35 -21.96 0.72
C ALA A 12 -56.98 -21.60 1.30
N MET A 13 -57.04 -21.08 2.53
CA MET A 13 -55.92 -20.75 3.40
C MET A 13 -55.31 -22.06 3.91
N LEU A 14 -54.07 -22.37 3.52
CA LEU A 14 -53.31 -23.49 4.08
C LEU A 14 -52.03 -22.95 4.71
N VAL A 15 -52.11 -22.81 6.02
CA VAL A 15 -51.03 -22.45 6.95
C VAL A 15 -49.97 -23.55 6.88
N VAL A 16 -48.76 -23.21 6.43
CA VAL A 16 -47.58 -24.06 6.65
C VAL A 16 -46.62 -23.34 7.58
N PHE A 17 -46.41 -24.01 8.70
CA PHE A 17 -45.66 -23.66 9.89
C PHE A 17 -44.18 -23.42 9.55
N THR A 18 -43.65 -22.25 9.91
CA THR A 18 -42.21 -21.97 9.93
C THR A 18 -41.61 -22.56 11.20
N PRO A 19 -40.58 -23.42 11.13
CA PRO A 19 -39.78 -23.69 12.32
C PRO A 19 -38.94 -22.45 12.63
N THR A 20 -39.26 -21.80 13.75
CA THR A 20 -38.36 -20.87 14.43
C THR A 20 -37.04 -21.58 14.71
N LEU A 21 -35.99 -21.21 14.00
CA LEU A 21 -34.63 -21.42 14.47
C LEU A 21 -34.45 -20.55 15.72
N GLU A 22 -34.34 -21.19 16.88
CA GLU A 22 -33.81 -20.58 18.09
C GLU A 22 -32.36 -20.17 17.83
N ALA A 23 -32.15 -18.89 17.54
CA ALA A 23 -30.82 -18.29 17.57
C ALA A 23 -30.37 -18.19 19.04
N GLN A 24 -29.46 -19.07 19.45
CA GLN A 24 -28.66 -18.88 20.67
C GLN A 24 -27.82 -17.60 20.53
N PRO A 25 -27.63 -16.85 21.64
CA PRO A 25 -27.21 -15.46 21.60
C PRO A 25 -25.75 -15.32 21.15
N PRO A 26 -25.39 -14.37 20.27
CA PRO A 26 -24.01 -13.96 20.16
C PRO A 26 -23.63 -13.22 21.45
N GLY A 27 -22.99 -13.95 22.36
CA GLY A 27 -22.30 -13.40 23.51
C GLY A 27 -21.27 -12.38 23.05
N GLY A 28 -21.64 -11.10 23.11
CA GLY A 28 -20.74 -9.97 22.97
C GLY A 28 -19.86 -9.84 24.20
N GLY A 29 -18.82 -10.68 24.27
CA GLY A 29 -17.69 -10.43 25.16
C GLY A 29 -16.84 -9.27 24.63
N PRO A 30 -16.34 -8.35 25.48
CA PRO A 30 -15.43 -7.29 25.06
C PRO A 30 -14.07 -7.86 24.64
N GLY A 31 -13.97 -8.26 23.37
CA GLY A 31 -12.76 -8.77 22.75
C GLY A 31 -11.77 -7.64 22.43
N ARG A 32 -10.88 -7.40 23.39
CA ARG A 32 -9.60 -6.71 23.23
C ARG A 32 -8.76 -7.41 22.16
N GLY A 33 -8.38 -6.71 21.09
CA GLY A 33 -7.32 -7.14 20.17
C GLY A 33 -7.62 -6.92 18.70
N GLY A 34 -7.07 -5.87 18.12
CA GLY A 34 -7.19 -5.60 16.69
C GLY A 34 -6.42 -4.38 16.19
N GLY A 35 -5.32 -4.02 16.86
CA GLY A 35 -4.33 -3.13 16.25
C GLY A 35 -3.63 -3.90 15.14
N GLY A 36 -3.86 -3.51 13.88
CA GLY A 36 -3.09 -4.05 12.75
C GLY A 36 -3.89 -4.38 11.51
N ARG A 37 -4.49 -3.37 10.88
CA ARG A 37 -4.82 -3.35 9.44
C ARG A 37 -5.47 -2.00 9.13
N GLY A 38 -4.66 -1.03 8.76
CA GLY A 38 -5.12 0.31 8.43
C GLY A 38 -3.97 1.15 7.91
N GLY A 39 -3.22 0.59 6.95
CA GLY A 39 -2.05 1.23 6.34
C GLY A 39 -1.51 0.50 5.11
N ALA A 40 -2.18 -0.58 4.67
CA ALA A 40 -1.93 -1.20 3.39
C ALA A 40 -2.91 -0.59 2.39
N GLY A 41 -2.51 0.48 1.72
CA GLY A 41 -3.39 1.12 0.73
C GLY A 41 -3.01 2.53 0.27
N ARG A 42 -1.80 3.02 0.56
CA ARG A 42 -1.28 4.21 -0.11
C ARG A 42 -0.03 3.78 -0.86
N GLY A 43 -0.16 3.62 -2.16
CA GLY A 43 0.88 3.06 -3.02
C GLY A 43 0.35 2.97 -4.43
N GLY A 44 -0.18 4.10 -4.91
CA GLY A 44 -0.13 4.37 -6.34
C GLY A 44 1.35 4.54 -6.73
N ASN A 45 1.64 4.47 -8.02
CA ASN A 45 3.00 4.50 -8.59
C ASN A 45 3.88 5.73 -8.22
N GLU A 46 3.44 6.61 -7.32
CA GLU A 46 4.18 7.74 -6.75
C GLU A 46 5.37 7.33 -5.87
N ASP A 47 5.37 6.10 -5.33
CA ASP A 47 6.40 5.63 -4.39
C ASP A 47 7.61 4.92 -5.08
N ILE A 48 7.69 4.92 -6.42
CA ILE A 48 8.80 4.25 -7.13
C ILE A 48 9.99 5.21 -7.29
N ASN A 49 10.89 5.23 -6.30
CA ASN A 49 12.16 5.94 -6.34
C ASN A 49 13.35 5.01 -6.67
N LEU A 50 14.52 5.60 -6.95
CA LEU A 50 15.70 4.84 -7.39
C LEU A 50 16.16 3.86 -6.30
N LEU A 51 16.13 4.29 -5.03
CA LEU A 51 16.50 3.43 -3.90
C LEU A 51 15.59 2.21 -3.75
N THR A 52 14.29 2.36 -4.01
CA THR A 52 13.34 1.22 -3.98
C THR A 52 13.65 0.24 -5.10
N LEU A 53 13.97 0.72 -6.30
CA LEU A 53 14.34 -0.12 -7.44
C LEU A 53 15.65 -0.87 -7.17
N ALA A 54 16.66 -0.20 -6.61
CA ALA A 54 17.93 -0.81 -6.22
C ALA A 54 17.78 -1.92 -5.15
N GLY A 55 16.64 -1.96 -4.44
CA GLY A 55 16.31 -3.05 -3.51
C GLY A 55 15.79 -4.32 -4.15
N ILE A 56 15.44 -4.28 -5.43
CA ILE A 56 14.83 -5.42 -6.11
C ILE A 56 15.95 -6.31 -6.65
N GLU A 57 15.90 -7.59 -6.34
CA GLU A 57 16.89 -8.59 -6.75
C GLU A 57 17.14 -8.59 -8.27
N GLN A 58 16.09 -8.54 -9.09
CA GLN A 58 16.24 -8.45 -10.55
C GLN A 58 17.00 -7.19 -11.00
N VAL A 59 16.81 -6.06 -10.30
CA VAL A 59 17.51 -4.80 -10.61
C VAL A 59 18.94 -4.86 -10.10
N GLN A 60 19.17 -5.46 -8.93
CA GLN A 60 20.52 -5.70 -8.40
C GLN A 60 21.34 -6.54 -9.36
N GLU A 61 20.78 -7.64 -9.88
CA GLU A 61 21.43 -8.47 -10.90
C GLU A 61 21.69 -7.68 -12.19
N GLU A 62 20.68 -6.95 -12.69
CA GLU A 62 20.76 -6.19 -13.95
C GLU A 62 21.85 -5.11 -13.92
N ILE A 63 22.01 -4.40 -12.80
CA ILE A 63 23.02 -3.35 -12.66
C ILE A 63 24.32 -3.87 -11.99
N GLY A 64 24.41 -5.18 -11.71
CA GLY A 64 25.59 -5.77 -11.09
C GLY A 64 25.89 -5.23 -9.69
N LEU A 65 24.88 -5.01 -8.84
CA LEU A 65 25.09 -4.71 -7.42
C LEU A 65 25.53 -5.96 -6.67
N GLU A 66 26.76 -5.94 -6.17
CA GLU A 66 27.33 -7.04 -5.40
C GLU A 66 28.26 -6.54 -4.28
N GLY A 67 28.73 -7.48 -3.45
CA GLY A 67 29.74 -7.23 -2.41
C GLY A 67 29.40 -6.07 -1.48
N ASP A 68 30.40 -5.22 -1.25
CA ASP A 68 30.30 -4.08 -0.34
C ASP A 68 29.32 -3.01 -0.84
N THR A 69 29.19 -2.81 -2.16
CA THR A 69 28.23 -1.86 -2.72
C THR A 69 26.79 -2.28 -2.45
N LEU A 70 26.47 -3.57 -2.62
CA LEU A 70 25.15 -4.10 -2.28
C LEU A 70 24.86 -3.99 -0.77
N ALA A 71 25.86 -4.24 0.08
CA ALA A 71 25.72 -4.06 1.52
C ALA A 71 25.42 -2.58 1.87
N ALA A 72 26.16 -1.64 1.29
CA ALA A 72 25.94 -0.21 1.51
C ALA A 72 24.56 0.28 1.03
N VAL A 73 24.06 -0.23 -0.11
CA VAL A 73 22.70 0.07 -0.58
C VAL A 73 21.65 -0.44 0.41
N ARG A 74 21.83 -1.63 0.98
CA ARG A 74 20.92 -2.19 1.99
C ARG A 74 20.94 -1.38 3.29
N ASP A 75 22.13 -0.97 3.73
CA ASP A 75 22.26 -0.11 4.91
C ASP A 75 21.56 1.25 4.70
N LEU A 76 21.68 1.82 3.49
CA LEU A 76 20.94 3.03 3.10
C LEU A 76 19.42 2.82 3.14
N GLN A 77 18.93 1.67 2.65
CA GLN A 77 17.50 1.33 2.72
C GLN A 77 17.00 1.22 4.17
N ASP A 78 17.77 0.58 5.05
CA ASP A 78 17.42 0.46 6.46
C ASP A 78 17.42 1.82 7.15
N LYS A 79 18.42 2.68 6.89
CA LYS A 79 18.46 4.06 7.38
C LYS A 79 17.23 4.86 6.95
N VAL A 80 16.91 4.85 5.65
CA VAL A 80 15.74 5.57 5.10
C VAL A 80 14.44 5.05 5.69
N ARG A 81 14.34 3.74 5.92
CA ARG A 81 13.18 3.12 6.54
C ARG A 81 13.01 3.53 8.01
N ASP A 82 14.10 3.58 8.76
CA ASP A 82 14.08 3.98 10.16
C ASP A 82 13.76 5.47 10.31
N GLU A 83 14.38 6.34 9.50
CA GLU A 83 14.07 7.77 9.43
C GLU A 83 12.60 8.00 9.05
N SER A 84 12.11 7.30 8.03
CA SER A 84 10.69 7.34 7.64
C SER A 84 9.76 6.89 8.76
N ARG A 85 10.17 5.91 9.58
CA ARG A 85 9.38 5.46 10.73
C ARG A 85 9.36 6.49 11.84
N GLU A 86 10.49 7.11 12.16
CA GLU A 86 10.60 8.15 13.19
C GLU A 86 9.76 9.37 12.80
N MET A 87 9.91 9.87 11.57
CA MET A 87 9.08 10.96 11.06
C MET A 87 7.59 10.62 11.12
N MET A 88 7.19 9.39 10.77
CA MET A 88 5.79 8.97 10.86
C MET A 88 5.29 8.83 12.31
N ALA A 89 6.16 8.56 13.27
CA ALA A 89 5.81 8.52 14.68
C ALA A 89 5.51 9.92 15.24
N ASP A 90 6.20 10.96 14.74
CA ASP A 90 5.99 12.35 15.14
C ASP A 90 4.59 12.89 14.76
N PHE A 91 3.96 12.32 13.73
CA PHE A 91 2.58 12.65 13.37
C PHE A 91 1.54 12.05 14.34
N GLY A 92 1.91 11.17 15.28
CA GLY A 92 0.98 10.62 16.27
C GLY A 92 -0.21 9.85 15.68
N ASN A 93 -1.33 9.81 16.41
CA ASN A 93 -2.50 9.03 16.01
C ASN A 93 -3.43 9.81 15.06
N PHE A 94 -3.28 9.58 13.75
CA PHE A 94 -4.14 10.14 12.69
C PHE A 94 -5.65 9.93 12.89
N ARG A 95 -6.08 9.01 13.76
CA ARG A 95 -7.51 8.75 14.03
C ARG A 95 -8.12 9.73 15.03
N GLU A 96 -7.30 10.39 15.82
CA GLU A 96 -7.72 11.34 16.85
C GLU A 96 -7.65 12.79 16.35
N MET A 97 -7.01 13.04 15.20
CA MET A 97 -6.92 14.34 14.56
C MET A 97 -8.26 14.75 13.93
N SER A 98 -8.55 16.06 13.97
CA SER A 98 -9.59 16.65 13.13
C SER A 98 -9.25 16.54 11.64
N ARG A 99 -10.22 16.84 10.77
CA ARG A 99 -10.04 16.80 9.31
C ARG A 99 -8.92 17.76 8.84
N GLU A 100 -8.92 18.97 9.37
CA GLU A 100 -7.94 20.01 9.02
C GLU A 100 -6.54 19.66 9.53
N GLU A 101 -6.42 19.19 10.78
CA GLU A 101 -5.14 18.70 11.32
C GLU A 101 -4.59 17.51 10.54
N ARG A 102 -5.48 16.62 10.08
CA ARG A 102 -5.11 15.47 9.26
C ARG A 102 -4.65 15.88 7.86
N GLU A 103 -5.29 16.87 7.24
CA GLU A 103 -4.87 17.42 5.95
C GLU A 103 -3.47 18.05 6.07
N ALA A 104 -3.24 18.90 7.08
CA ALA A 104 -1.94 19.50 7.34
C ALA A 104 -0.85 18.46 7.68
N ALA A 105 -1.18 17.42 8.43
CA ALA A 105 -0.26 16.31 8.72
C ALA A 105 0.12 15.54 7.44
N MET A 106 -0.82 15.36 6.51
CA MET A 106 -0.58 14.65 5.25
C MET A 106 0.28 15.47 4.29
N GLU A 107 0.11 16.78 4.25
CA GLU A 107 0.96 17.71 3.49
C GLU A 107 2.40 17.67 4.02
N LYS A 108 2.59 17.86 5.34
CA LYS A 108 3.91 17.74 5.97
C LYS A 108 4.55 16.37 5.74
N ALA A 109 3.77 15.29 5.80
CA ALA A 109 4.29 13.94 5.52
C ALA A 109 4.69 13.76 4.05
N ARG A 110 4.04 14.46 3.12
CA ARG A 110 4.43 14.49 1.70
C ARG A 110 5.77 15.21 1.53
N GLU A 111 5.90 16.40 2.09
CA GLU A 111 7.15 17.18 2.04
C GLU A 111 8.33 16.43 2.66
N ALA A 112 8.12 15.83 3.84
CA ALA A 112 9.13 15.02 4.52
C ALA A 112 9.57 13.82 3.67
N ARG A 113 8.61 13.12 3.03
CA ARG A 113 8.91 12.02 2.10
C ARG A 113 9.70 12.48 0.88
N GLU A 114 9.37 13.63 0.32
CA GLU A 114 10.09 14.18 -0.83
C GLU A 114 11.53 14.49 -0.45
N SER A 115 11.76 15.11 0.72
CA SER A 115 13.11 15.39 1.23
C SER A 115 13.90 14.10 1.41
N VAL A 116 13.36 13.12 2.15
CA VAL A 116 14.07 11.86 2.40
C VAL A 116 14.33 11.09 1.11
N THR A 117 13.41 11.12 0.15
CA THR A 117 13.63 10.49 -1.16
C THR A 117 14.77 11.16 -1.92
N LYS A 118 14.81 12.49 -1.95
CA LYS A 118 15.86 13.25 -2.63
C LYS A 118 17.23 13.00 -2.00
N ASP A 119 17.31 13.00 -0.68
CA ASP A 119 18.56 12.76 0.05
C ASP A 119 19.02 11.31 -0.14
N ALA A 120 18.10 10.36 -0.10
CA ALA A 120 18.35 8.95 -0.38
C ALA A 120 18.88 8.72 -1.80
N ASP A 121 18.26 9.31 -2.82
CA ASP A 121 18.70 9.19 -4.20
C ASP A 121 20.10 9.81 -4.40
N ALA A 122 20.40 10.91 -3.70
CA ALA A 122 21.72 11.54 -3.73
C ALA A 122 22.80 10.74 -2.98
N GLU A 123 22.46 10.07 -1.87
CA GLU A 123 23.38 9.13 -1.19
C GLU A 123 23.59 7.88 -2.05
N LEU A 124 22.53 7.32 -2.63
CA LEU A 124 22.61 6.18 -3.54
C LEU A 124 23.53 6.47 -4.72
N ALA A 125 23.39 7.63 -5.35
CA ALA A 125 24.21 8.00 -6.50
C ALA A 125 25.72 8.01 -6.21
N LYS A 126 26.12 8.27 -4.96
CA LYS A 126 27.53 8.24 -4.52
C LYS A 126 28.06 6.83 -4.26
N LEU A 127 27.17 5.87 -3.99
CA LEU A 127 27.52 4.47 -3.76
C LEU A 127 27.70 3.70 -5.05
N LEU A 128 26.99 4.11 -6.11
CA LEU A 128 26.96 3.45 -7.40
C LEU A 128 28.02 4.02 -8.34
N SER A 129 28.52 3.18 -9.26
CA SER A 129 29.31 3.66 -10.40
C SER A 129 28.44 4.48 -11.37
N ASP A 130 29.08 5.23 -12.28
CA ASP A 130 28.37 5.99 -13.31
C ASP A 130 27.50 5.07 -14.20
N GLU A 131 28.01 3.89 -14.54
CA GLU A 131 27.29 2.89 -15.34
C GLU A 131 26.08 2.33 -14.59
N GLN A 132 26.24 2.01 -13.30
CA GLN A 132 25.16 1.55 -12.43
C GLN A 132 24.07 2.60 -12.27
N ASN A 133 24.47 3.86 -12.03
CA ASN A 133 23.55 4.99 -11.97
C ASN A 133 22.77 5.16 -13.27
N SER A 134 23.48 5.13 -14.41
CA SER A 134 22.84 5.28 -15.72
C SER A 134 21.83 4.16 -15.99
N ARG A 135 22.20 2.90 -15.72
CA ARG A 135 21.30 1.77 -15.93
C ARG A 135 20.10 1.79 -14.98
N LEU A 136 20.31 2.17 -13.71
CA LEU A 136 19.22 2.30 -12.75
C LEU A 136 18.22 3.40 -13.16
N GLN A 137 18.71 4.54 -13.66
CA GLN A 137 17.84 5.60 -14.19
C GLN A 137 17.05 5.14 -15.41
N GLN A 138 17.68 4.41 -16.34
CA GLN A 138 17.00 3.81 -17.49
C GLN A 138 15.86 2.88 -17.06
N ILE A 139 16.13 1.98 -16.11
CA ILE A 139 15.12 1.09 -15.53
C ILE A 139 14.00 1.90 -14.88
N ALA A 140 14.34 2.95 -14.13
CA ALA A 140 13.34 3.81 -13.50
C ALA A 140 12.42 4.48 -14.55
N LEU A 141 12.97 4.95 -15.67
CA LEU A 141 12.18 5.50 -16.77
C LEU A 141 11.27 4.46 -17.43
N GLN A 142 11.73 3.21 -17.57
CA GLN A 142 10.91 2.12 -18.09
C GLN A 142 9.75 1.77 -17.15
N VAL A 143 10.02 1.71 -15.84
CA VAL A 143 9.02 1.38 -14.84
C VAL A 143 7.98 2.50 -14.69
N LYS A 144 8.42 3.76 -14.69
CA LYS A 144 7.54 4.94 -14.58
C LYS A 144 6.73 5.20 -15.84
N GLY A 145 7.27 4.85 -17.01
CA GLY A 145 6.60 5.10 -18.29
C GLY A 145 6.36 6.59 -18.53
N PRO A 146 5.27 6.97 -19.23
CA PRO A 146 4.98 8.38 -19.57
C PRO A 146 4.83 9.33 -18.39
N ARG A 147 4.64 8.84 -17.16
CA ARG A 147 4.63 9.69 -15.96
C ARG A 147 5.98 10.32 -15.65
N ALA A 148 7.07 9.73 -16.13
CA ALA A 148 8.41 10.31 -16.00
C ALA A 148 8.51 11.69 -16.68
N LEU A 149 7.58 12.07 -17.57
CA LEU A 149 7.55 13.38 -18.21
C LEU A 149 7.33 14.55 -17.24
N GLN A 150 6.84 14.29 -16.02
CA GLN A 150 6.76 15.32 -14.96
C GLN A 150 8.08 15.57 -14.25
N GLU A 151 9.07 14.69 -14.43
CA GLU A 151 10.38 14.87 -13.79
C GLU A 151 11.14 15.98 -14.48
N LYS A 152 11.65 16.93 -13.68
CA LYS A 152 12.32 18.14 -14.19
C LYS A 152 13.47 17.81 -15.14
N GLU A 153 14.25 16.77 -14.84
CA GLU A 153 15.38 16.35 -15.68
C GLU A 153 14.93 15.74 -17.01
N VAL A 154 13.85 14.95 -16.99
CA VAL A 154 13.27 14.35 -18.20
C VAL A 154 12.63 15.43 -19.07
N ALA A 155 11.83 16.32 -18.47
CA ALA A 155 11.22 17.44 -19.14
C ALA A 155 12.27 18.36 -19.80
N ALA A 156 13.35 18.66 -19.08
CA ALA A 156 14.46 19.45 -19.60
C ALA A 156 15.18 18.75 -20.76
N LYS A 157 15.46 17.45 -20.63
CA LYS A 157 16.15 16.67 -21.69
C LYS A 157 15.30 16.50 -22.95
N LEU A 158 13.98 16.44 -22.81
CA LEU A 158 13.03 16.42 -23.93
C LEU A 158 12.69 17.82 -24.47
N GLY A 159 13.16 18.88 -23.81
CA GLY A 159 12.85 20.26 -24.17
C GLY A 159 11.35 20.53 -24.20
N LEU A 160 10.60 20.02 -23.22
CA LEU A 160 9.15 20.21 -23.17
C LEU A 160 8.82 21.71 -23.04
N SER A 161 7.90 22.20 -23.87
CA SER A 161 7.43 23.58 -23.77
C SER A 161 6.59 23.78 -22.50
N GLU A 162 6.36 25.04 -22.13
CA GLU A 162 5.43 25.39 -21.04
C GLU A 162 4.03 24.84 -21.31
N ASP A 163 3.56 24.93 -22.56
CA ASP A 163 2.27 24.35 -22.98
C ASP A 163 2.21 22.83 -22.83
N GLN A 164 3.30 22.12 -23.14
CA GLN A 164 3.37 20.66 -22.98
C GLN A 164 3.40 20.27 -21.50
N THR A 165 4.23 20.94 -20.71
CA THR A 165 4.32 20.74 -19.26
C THR A 165 2.97 20.99 -18.59
N GLY A 166 2.30 22.08 -18.91
CA GLY A 166 0.97 22.39 -18.37
C GLY A 166 -0.10 21.37 -18.76
N LYS A 167 -0.06 20.80 -19.97
CA LYS A 167 -0.95 19.71 -20.37
C LYS A 167 -0.66 18.42 -19.60
N ILE A 168 0.62 18.08 -19.43
CA ILE A 168 1.05 16.91 -18.66
C ILE A 168 0.56 17.02 -17.21
N ASP A 169 0.78 18.17 -16.56
CA ASP A 169 0.34 18.40 -15.18
C ASP A 169 -1.18 18.31 -15.05
N SER A 170 -1.92 18.84 -16.02
CA SER A 170 -3.38 18.74 -16.06
C SER A 170 -3.87 17.30 -16.20
N ILE A 171 -3.23 16.51 -17.07
CA ILE A 171 -3.55 15.09 -17.28
C ILE A 171 -3.30 14.28 -16.00
N VAL A 172 -2.17 14.53 -15.33
CA VAL A 172 -1.84 13.80 -14.10
C VAL A 172 -2.74 14.22 -12.94
N SER A 173 -3.01 15.51 -12.76
CA SER A 173 -3.92 16.00 -11.72
C SER A 173 -5.31 15.38 -11.87
N SER A 174 -5.83 15.29 -13.11
CA SER A 174 -7.11 14.64 -13.39
C SER A 174 -7.11 13.14 -13.05
N MET A 175 -5.97 12.46 -13.26
CA MET A 175 -5.80 11.06 -12.88
C MET A 175 -5.77 10.89 -11.35
N GLU A 176 -5.08 11.78 -10.63
CA GLU A 176 -5.01 11.79 -9.17
C GLU A 176 -6.42 11.97 -8.57
N ASP A 177 -7.19 12.95 -9.05
CA ASP A 177 -8.57 13.19 -8.63
C ASP A 177 -9.45 11.96 -8.88
N SER A 178 -9.39 11.39 -10.09
CA SER A 178 -10.16 10.19 -10.45
C SER A 178 -9.77 8.99 -9.58
N THR A 179 -8.48 8.86 -9.26
CA THR A 179 -7.99 7.80 -8.37
C THR A 179 -8.48 7.99 -6.94
N GLN A 180 -8.52 9.23 -6.46
CA GLN A 180 -9.05 9.56 -5.14
C GLN A 180 -10.53 9.20 -5.03
N GLU A 181 -11.36 9.58 -6.01
CA GLU A 181 -12.78 9.24 -6.05
C GLU A 181 -13.00 7.73 -6.06
N LEU A 182 -12.24 7.00 -6.89
CA LEU A 182 -12.29 5.53 -6.93
C LEU A 182 -11.92 4.90 -5.58
N MET A 183 -10.91 5.44 -4.89
CA MET A 183 -10.50 4.97 -3.57
C MET A 183 -11.52 5.28 -2.47
N GLU A 184 -12.20 6.42 -2.56
CA GLU A 184 -13.30 6.78 -1.66
C GLU A 184 -14.50 5.86 -1.85
N ALA A 185 -14.86 5.56 -3.10
CA ALA A 185 -15.89 4.57 -3.43
C ALA A 185 -15.50 3.15 -2.97
N ALA A 186 -14.22 2.78 -3.03
CA ALA A 186 -13.75 1.49 -2.52
C ALA A 186 -14.00 1.34 -1.01
N ARG A 187 -13.79 2.42 -0.25
CA ARG A 187 -13.93 2.43 1.22
C ARG A 187 -15.37 2.17 1.67
N SER A 188 -16.37 2.55 0.87
CA SER A 188 -17.78 2.29 1.16
C SER A 188 -18.24 0.89 0.72
N GLY A 189 -17.52 0.23 -0.21
CA GLY A 189 -17.90 -1.06 -0.82
C GLY A 189 -17.26 -2.33 -0.22
N GLY A 190 -16.40 -2.22 0.79
CA GLY A 190 -15.78 -3.40 1.43
C GLY A 190 -14.77 -4.14 0.54
N ARG A 191 -14.58 -5.45 0.75
CA ARG A 191 -13.48 -6.24 0.14
C ARG A 191 -13.60 -6.38 -1.38
N ASP A 192 -14.82 -6.51 -1.91
CA ASP A 192 -15.07 -6.65 -3.35
C ASP A 192 -14.86 -5.33 -4.10
N GLY A 193 -15.11 -4.20 -3.42
CA GLY A 193 -14.81 -2.86 -3.94
C GLY A 193 -13.33 -2.63 -4.24
N PHE A 194 -12.42 -3.21 -3.45
CA PHE A 194 -10.97 -3.06 -3.69
C PHE A 194 -10.48 -3.81 -4.94
N ALA A 195 -11.06 -4.97 -5.27
CA ALA A 195 -10.68 -5.72 -6.47
C ALA A 195 -11.16 -5.00 -7.74
N GLU A 196 -12.39 -4.49 -7.74
CA GLU A 196 -12.95 -3.72 -8.85
C GLU A 196 -12.19 -2.39 -9.06
N VAL A 197 -11.88 -1.68 -7.98
CA VAL A 197 -11.13 -0.41 -8.02
C VAL A 197 -9.72 -0.62 -8.55
N ARG A 198 -9.07 -1.74 -8.24
CA ARG A 198 -7.76 -2.05 -8.82
C ARG A 198 -7.82 -2.12 -10.35
N THR A 199 -8.78 -2.85 -10.91
CA THR A 199 -8.95 -2.95 -12.37
C THR A 199 -9.24 -1.57 -13.00
N LYS A 200 -10.05 -0.74 -12.33
CA LYS A 200 -10.34 0.64 -12.79
C LYS A 200 -9.10 1.53 -12.76
N ILE A 201 -8.27 1.44 -11.72
CA ILE A 201 -7.00 2.18 -11.62
C ILE A 201 -6.00 1.72 -12.69
N GLU A 202 -5.94 0.42 -12.98
CA GLU A 202 -5.09 -0.11 -14.05
C GLU A 202 -5.54 0.39 -15.43
N ALA A 203 -6.84 0.45 -15.70
CA ALA A 203 -7.39 1.03 -16.93
C ALA A 203 -7.13 2.53 -17.03
N LEU A 204 -7.41 3.28 -15.96
CA LEU A 204 -7.15 4.71 -15.87
C LEU A 204 -5.66 5.03 -16.10
N THR A 205 -4.77 4.21 -15.53
CA THR A 205 -3.32 4.35 -15.73
C THR A 205 -2.94 4.25 -17.21
N LYS A 206 -3.47 3.25 -17.92
CA LYS A 206 -3.20 3.09 -19.37
C LYS A 206 -3.73 4.27 -20.18
N GLU A 207 -4.94 4.71 -19.90
CA GLU A 207 -5.54 5.87 -20.57
C GLU A 207 -4.72 7.15 -20.34
N THR A 208 -4.26 7.36 -19.10
CA THR A 208 -3.37 8.48 -18.76
C THR A 208 -2.05 8.37 -19.50
N ASP A 209 -1.43 7.20 -19.54
CA ASP A 209 -0.15 6.98 -20.24
C ASP A 209 -0.29 7.30 -21.74
N GLU A 210 -1.37 6.84 -22.40
CA GLU A 210 -1.66 7.17 -23.80
C GLU A 210 -1.85 8.68 -24.03
N LYS A 211 -2.56 9.36 -23.13
CA LYS A 211 -2.74 10.83 -23.20
C LYS A 211 -1.42 11.57 -23.03
N LEU A 212 -0.57 11.14 -22.11
CA LEU A 212 0.75 11.74 -21.87
C LEU A 212 1.67 11.58 -23.09
N GLU A 213 1.72 10.39 -23.69
CA GLU A 213 2.50 10.17 -24.92
C GLU A 213 1.99 11.01 -26.09
N ALA A 214 0.68 11.25 -26.18
CA ALA A 214 0.08 12.08 -27.22
C ALA A 214 0.45 13.58 -27.11
N VAL A 215 0.95 14.04 -25.96
CA VAL A 215 1.45 15.42 -25.78
C VAL A 215 2.82 15.59 -26.46
N LEU A 216 3.59 14.51 -26.60
CA LEU A 216 4.92 14.54 -27.19
C LEU A 216 4.87 14.60 -28.73
N THR A 217 5.80 15.36 -29.30
CA THR A 217 6.14 15.26 -30.72
C THR A 217 6.84 13.93 -31.04
N ASP A 218 6.89 13.55 -32.31
CA ASP A 218 7.55 12.29 -32.70
C ASP A 218 9.04 12.29 -32.34
N ALA A 219 9.74 13.41 -32.53
CA ALA A 219 11.14 13.57 -32.12
C ALA A 219 11.33 13.42 -30.59
N GLN A 220 10.39 13.93 -29.79
CA GLN A 220 10.42 13.76 -28.33
C GLN A 220 10.13 12.31 -27.93
N LYS A 221 9.23 11.61 -28.62
CA LYS A 221 8.99 10.18 -28.39
C LYS A 221 10.23 9.34 -28.69
N GLU A 222 10.92 9.62 -29.79
CA GLU A 222 12.19 8.96 -30.13
C GLU A 222 13.26 9.23 -29.07
N THR A 223 13.39 10.48 -28.63
CA THR A 223 14.34 10.86 -27.56
C THR A 223 13.98 10.15 -26.25
N PHE A 224 12.69 10.11 -25.89
CA PHE A 224 12.21 9.46 -24.67
C PHE A 224 12.43 7.95 -24.72
N ALA A 225 12.25 7.31 -25.88
CA ALA A 225 12.57 5.91 -26.09
C ALA A 225 14.07 5.65 -25.93
N ALA A 226 14.93 6.49 -26.51
CA ALA A 226 16.39 6.37 -26.36
C ALA A 226 16.84 6.55 -24.91
N MET A 227 16.18 7.44 -24.14
CA MET A 227 16.48 7.64 -22.72
C MET A 227 16.20 6.40 -21.85
N LYS A 228 15.26 5.54 -22.27
CA LYS A 228 14.93 4.30 -21.54
C LYS A 228 16.01 3.22 -21.69
N GLY A 229 16.91 3.34 -22.65
CA GLY A 229 17.98 2.35 -22.89
C GLY A 229 17.45 0.95 -23.23
N ASP A 230 18.25 -0.06 -22.95
CA ASP A 230 17.92 -1.47 -23.27
C ASP A 230 16.71 -1.96 -22.48
N ALA A 231 15.80 -2.67 -23.13
CA ALA A 231 14.57 -3.17 -22.50
C ALA A 231 14.88 -4.06 -21.27
N PHE A 232 14.14 -3.83 -20.18
CA PHE A 232 14.25 -4.56 -18.93
C PHE A 232 12.87 -4.90 -18.39
N GLU A 233 12.57 -6.20 -18.34
CA GLU A 233 11.26 -6.70 -17.89
C GLU A 233 11.28 -7.00 -16.39
N LEU A 234 10.81 -6.04 -15.60
CA LEU A 234 10.68 -6.18 -14.15
C LEU A 234 9.39 -6.92 -13.77
N ASP A 235 9.49 -8.03 -13.02
CA ASP A 235 8.31 -8.66 -12.42
C ASP A 235 7.70 -7.69 -11.41
N ARG A 236 6.58 -7.04 -11.78
CA ARG A 236 5.90 -6.08 -10.92
C ARG A 236 5.51 -6.64 -9.57
N ARG A 237 5.41 -7.97 -9.39
CA ARG A 237 5.20 -8.58 -8.07
C ARG A 237 6.39 -8.37 -7.14
N ALA A 238 7.61 -8.32 -7.69
CA ALA A 238 8.84 -8.06 -6.94
C ALA A 238 8.81 -6.69 -6.24
N MET A 239 8.24 -5.67 -6.89
CA MET A 239 8.05 -4.33 -6.30
C MET A 239 7.17 -4.35 -5.04
N PHE A 240 6.26 -5.31 -4.91
CA PHE A 240 5.34 -5.41 -3.76
C PHE A 240 5.77 -6.45 -2.72
N ARG A 241 6.77 -7.29 -3.00
CA ARG A 241 7.26 -8.32 -2.08
C ARG A 241 8.00 -7.73 -0.87
N GLY A 242 8.59 -6.53 -0.98
CA GLY A 242 9.25 -5.83 0.13
C GLY A 242 8.30 -5.19 1.16
N ARG A 243 7.00 -5.04 0.84
CA ARG A 243 6.04 -4.29 1.68
C ARG A 243 5.38 -5.12 2.80
N GLY A 244 5.73 -6.40 2.92
CA GLY A 244 5.07 -7.29 3.86
C GLY A 244 5.84 -8.58 4.11
N GLY A 245 7.04 -8.49 4.68
CA GLY A 245 7.83 -9.70 4.90
C GLY A 245 9.14 -9.53 5.62
N ASN A 246 9.15 -8.92 6.81
CA ASN A 246 10.13 -9.31 7.81
C ASN A 246 9.46 -9.50 9.17
N ARG A 247 8.54 -10.48 9.22
CA ARG A 247 8.15 -11.14 10.47
C ARG A 247 8.69 -12.56 10.41
N GLY A 248 9.83 -12.76 11.06
CA GLY A 248 10.06 -14.01 11.77
C GLY A 248 11.02 -15.00 11.16
N GLU A 249 12.20 -14.57 10.72
CA GLU A 249 13.39 -15.42 10.84
C GLU A 249 14.19 -14.92 12.03
N GLY A 250 14.00 -15.56 13.18
CA GLY A 250 14.73 -15.21 14.40
C GLY A 250 13.99 -15.32 15.73
N ARG A 251 12.98 -16.19 15.90
CA ARG A 251 12.59 -16.70 17.25
C ARG A 251 12.11 -18.16 17.19
N GLY A 252 12.94 -19.02 16.64
CA GLY A 252 12.91 -20.46 16.87
C GLY A 252 13.91 -20.86 17.95
N GLN A 253 13.82 -20.28 19.15
CA GLN A 253 14.53 -20.78 20.33
C GLN A 253 13.57 -20.81 21.50
N GLY A 254 13.36 -22.02 22.00
CA GLY A 254 12.28 -22.40 22.90
C GLY A 254 12.20 -21.54 24.16
N ARG A 255 10.99 -21.08 24.47
CA ARG A 255 10.64 -20.79 25.86
C ARG A 255 10.24 -22.11 26.52
N PRO A 256 10.88 -22.53 27.62
CA PRO A 256 10.45 -23.70 28.35
C PRO A 256 9.04 -23.47 28.91
N GLN A 257 8.19 -24.47 28.65
CA GLN A 257 6.86 -24.65 29.21
C GLN A 257 6.94 -24.48 30.74
N ARG A 258 6.43 -23.36 31.27
CA ARG A 258 6.22 -23.23 32.72
C ARG A 258 5.05 -24.15 33.08
N GLY A 259 5.39 -25.31 33.62
CA GLY A 259 4.44 -26.28 34.16
C GLY A 259 3.50 -25.60 35.15
N GLY A 260 2.21 -25.60 34.80
CA GLY A 260 1.14 -25.30 35.72
C GLY A 260 0.79 -26.57 36.47
N ASP A 261 1.46 -26.82 37.58
CA ASP A 261 1.00 -27.77 38.59
C ASP A 261 -0.19 -27.15 39.31
N GLY A 262 -1.38 -27.42 38.78
CA GLY A 262 -2.66 -27.07 39.39
C GLY A 262 -3.49 -28.32 39.57
N GLN A 263 -3.04 -29.23 40.45
CA GLN A 263 -3.84 -30.38 40.87
C GLN A 263 -5.09 -29.89 41.60
N GLY A 264 -6.24 -30.17 41.01
CA GLY A 264 -7.52 -30.18 41.69
C GLY A 264 -7.63 -31.39 42.59
N GLN A 265 -7.90 -31.15 43.88
CA GLN A 265 -8.52 -32.01 44.90
C GLN A 265 -8.48 -31.13 46.17
N GLY A 266 -9.58 -30.59 46.68
CA GLY A 266 -10.70 -31.32 47.24
C GLY A 266 -10.73 -31.05 48.76
N GLN A 267 -11.92 -30.78 49.30
CA GLN A 267 -12.27 -30.72 50.72
C GLN A 267 -12.01 -29.40 51.47
N GLY A 268 -13.08 -28.62 51.56
CA GLY A 268 -13.31 -27.76 52.72
C GLY A 268 -13.76 -28.56 53.95
N ARG A 269 -13.78 -27.83 55.07
CA ARG A 269 -14.29 -28.14 56.42
C ARG A 269 -13.24 -28.57 57.45
N ASN A 270 -12.93 -27.58 58.30
CA ASN A 270 -13.05 -27.65 59.76
C ASN A 270 -11.89 -28.33 60.51
N ARG A 271 -11.07 -27.53 61.22
CA ARG A 271 -11.00 -27.50 62.70
C ARG A 271 -9.79 -26.70 63.22
N GLN A 272 -10.12 -25.71 64.05
CA GLN A 272 -9.53 -25.38 65.35
C GLN A 272 -8.08 -24.87 65.43
N ARG A 273 -8.00 -23.58 65.82
CA ARG A 273 -6.85 -22.92 66.46
C ARG A 273 -6.44 -23.66 67.75
N PRO A 274 -5.14 -23.79 68.06
CA PRO A 274 -4.67 -24.06 69.42
C PRO A 274 -4.55 -22.76 70.24
N PRO A 275 -4.68 -22.83 71.58
CA PRO A 275 -4.55 -21.67 72.46
C PRO A 275 -3.09 -21.27 72.67
N ILE A 276 -2.91 -19.98 72.99
CA ILE A 276 -1.65 -19.40 73.45
C ILE A 276 -1.63 -19.57 74.98
N GLU A 277 -0.61 -20.23 75.52
CA GLU A 277 -0.30 -20.22 76.96
C GLU A 277 0.88 -19.27 77.23
N ASN A 278 0.67 -18.44 78.25
CA ASN A 278 1.55 -17.48 78.95
C ASN A 278 1.96 -16.20 78.22
#